data_AF-A0A376LMH4-F1
#
_entry.id   AF-A0A376LMH4-F1
#
_cell.length_a   1.000
_cell.length_b   1.000
_cell.length_c   1.000
_cell.angle_alpha   90.00
_cell.angle_beta   90.00
_cell.angle_gamma   90.00
#
_symmetry.space_group_name_H-M   'P 1'
#
loop_
_entity.id
_entity.type
_entity.pdbx_description
1 polymer ?
#
loop_
_entity_poly.entity_id
_entity_poly.type
_entity_poly.pdbx_seq_one_letter_code
_entity_poly.pdbx_strand_id
1 'polypeptide(L)'
;MDWKKQKSQLKEQREYYEGVISDGSKRIAELEAREVQLPTRYDLRYGHPINADERHVMIPKENGSWLYLIDLEHALRVSGIRIKGEEHGNKTRG
;
A
#
# COMPACT_ATOMS: atom_id res chain seq x y z
N MET A 1 19.93 -40.87 -26.06
CA MET A 1 19.39 -39.55 -25.66
C MET A 1 20.31 -38.47 -26.20
N ASP A 2 19.77 -37.42 -26.82
CA ASP A 2 20.54 -36.31 -27.38
C ASP A 2 20.69 -35.18 -26.35
N TRP A 3 21.90 -35.00 -25.83
CA TRP A 3 22.23 -34.01 -24.81
C TRP A 3 22.04 -32.56 -25.29
N LYS A 4 22.14 -32.31 -26.61
CA LYS A 4 21.90 -30.97 -27.19
C LYS A 4 20.42 -30.59 -27.04
N LYS A 5 19.53 -31.55 -27.31
CA LYS A 5 18.09 -31.38 -27.14
C LYS A 5 17.74 -31.11 -25.67
N GLN A 6 18.31 -31.88 -24.74
CA GLN A 6 18.10 -31.66 -23.30
C GLN A 6 18.59 -30.28 -22.84
N LYS A 7 19.74 -29.83 -23.34
CA LYS A 7 20.28 -28.50 -23.01
C LYS A 7 19.40 -27.35 -23.54
N SER A 8 18.84 -27.48 -24.74
CA SER A 8 17.87 -26.50 -25.29
C SER A 8 16.63 -26.42 -24.42
N GLN A 9 16.05 -27.57 -24.05
CA GLN A 9 14.85 -27.64 -23.23
C GLN A 9 15.05 -27.01 -21.84
N LEU A 10 16.20 -27.23 -21.20
CA LEU A 10 16.54 -26.59 -19.92
C LEU A 10 16.67 -25.07 -20.05
N LYS A 11 17.26 -24.59 -21.15
CA LYS A 11 17.38 -23.15 -21.42
C LYS A 11 16.00 -22.51 -21.61
N GLU A 12 15.14 -23.12 -22.42
CA GLU A 12 13.77 -22.65 -22.65
C GLU A 12 12.96 -22.62 -21.35
N GLN A 13 13.06 -23.66 -20.52
CA GLN A 13 12.41 -23.66 -19.21
C GLN A 13 12.92 -22.54 -18.30
N ARG A 14 14.24 -22.32 -18.27
CA ARG A 14 14.83 -21.23 -17.49
C ARG A 14 14.29 -19.88 -17.95
N GLU A 15 14.30 -19.62 -19.26
CA GLU A 15 13.82 -18.36 -19.83
C GLU A 15 12.32 -18.15 -19.53
N TYR A 16 11.51 -19.22 -19.59
CA TYR A 16 10.10 -19.16 -19.21
C TYR A 16 9.92 -18.74 -17.74
N TYR A 17 10.59 -19.41 -16.80
CA TYR A 17 10.45 -19.09 -15.38
C TYR A 17 11.01 -17.70 -15.04
N GLU A 18 12.12 -17.29 -15.67
CA GLU A 18 12.66 -15.95 -15.50
C GLU A 18 11.67 -14.88 -15.99
N GLY A 19 10.98 -15.12 -17.11
CA GLY A 19 9.91 -14.25 -17.60
C GLY A 19 8.75 -14.15 -16.61
N VAL A 20 8.25 -15.28 -16.11
CA VAL A 20 7.15 -15.33 -15.12
C VAL A 20 7.53 -14.60 -13.82
N ILE A 21 8.74 -14.84 -13.31
CA ILE A 21 9.24 -14.21 -12.08
C ILE A 21 9.39 -12.70 -12.27
N SER A 22 9.92 -12.26 -13.41
CA SER A 22 10.10 -10.85 -13.73
C SER A 22 8.76 -10.10 -13.77
N ASP A 23 7.76 -10.65 -14.46
CA ASP A 23 6.43 -10.05 -14.53
C ASP A 23 5.74 -9.97 -13.16
N GLY A 24 5.81 -11.06 -12.39
CA GLY A 24 5.30 -11.09 -11.02
C GLY A 24 6.00 -10.07 -10.10
N SER A 25 7.33 -9.94 -10.20
CA SER A 25 8.10 -8.99 -9.41
C SER A 25 7.74 -7.54 -9.75
N LYS A 26 7.55 -7.24 -11.04
CA LYS A 26 7.07 -5.93 -11.48
C LYS A 26 5.70 -5.61 -10.89
N ARG A 27 4.78 -6.59 -10.91
CA ARG A 27 3.44 -6.39 -10.35
C ARG A 27 3.47 -6.15 -8.84
N ILE A 28 4.31 -6.85 -8.09
CA ILE A 28 4.50 -6.62 -6.65
C ILE A 28 5.00 -5.19 -6.41
N ALA A 29 6.02 -4.74 -7.14
CA ALA A 29 6.54 -3.38 -7.00
C ALA A 29 5.47 -2.31 -7.29
N GLU A 30 4.62 -2.51 -8.31
CA GLU A 30 3.48 -1.63 -8.59
C GLU A 30 2.45 -1.61 -7.44
N LEU A 31 2.20 -2.75 -6.78
CA LEU A 31 1.30 -2.85 -5.65
C LEU A 31 1.86 -2.16 -4.41
N GLU A 32 3.13 -2.37 -4.10
CA GLU A 32 3.83 -1.76 -2.95
C GLU A 32 3.99 -0.24 -3.11
N ALA A 33 4.07 0.25 -4.34
CA ALA A 33 4.12 1.68 -4.64
C ALA A 33 2.75 2.38 -4.58
N ARG A 34 1.65 1.66 -4.32
CA ARG A 34 0.31 2.27 -4.25
C ARG A 34 0.22 3.23 -3.07
N GLU A 35 0.01 4.49 -3.42
CA GLU A 35 -0.15 5.59 -2.49
C GLU A 35 -1.47 6.31 -2.77
N VAL A 36 -2.19 6.68 -1.71
CA VAL A 36 -3.41 7.49 -1.80
C VAL A 36 -3.21 8.84 -1.13
N GLN A 37 -3.69 9.89 -1.79
CA GLN A 37 -3.85 11.18 -1.15
C GLN A 37 -5.23 11.23 -0.48
N LEU A 38 -5.28 11.68 0.77
CA LEU A 38 -6.56 11.88 1.44
C LEU A 38 -7.41 12.91 0.67
N PRO A 39 -8.74 12.71 0.55
CA PRO A 39 -9.55 13.59 -0.29
C PRO A 39 -9.64 15.02 0.28
N THR A 40 -9.46 16.02 -0.59
CA THR A 40 -9.53 17.46 -0.26
C THR A 40 -10.90 17.92 0.28
N ARG A 41 -11.94 17.11 0.09
CA ARG A 41 -13.31 17.37 0.60
C ARG A 41 -13.50 17.03 2.07
N TYR A 42 -12.48 16.49 2.73
CA TYR A 42 -12.46 16.31 4.17
C TYR A 42 -11.52 17.34 4.80
N ASP A 43 -11.96 17.95 5.90
CA ASP A 43 -11.08 18.72 6.76
C ASP A 43 -10.67 17.86 7.97
N LEU A 44 -9.41 17.96 8.36
CA LEU A 44 -8.90 17.33 9.57
C LEU A 44 -9.18 18.23 10.77
N ARG A 45 -9.91 17.72 11.77
CA ARG A 45 -10.14 18.45 13.02
C ARG A 45 -9.73 17.64 14.23
N TYR A 46 -9.31 18.37 15.26
CA TYR A 46 -9.02 17.79 16.56
C TYR A 46 -10.32 17.47 17.29
N GLY A 47 -10.48 16.22 17.70
CA GLY A 47 -11.51 15.78 18.63
C GLY A 47 -12.86 15.41 18.02
N HIS A 48 -13.45 14.37 18.61
CA HIS A 48 -14.90 14.21 18.76
C HIS A 48 -15.30 14.93 20.06
N PRO A 49 -16.45 15.63 20.17
CA PRO A 49 -16.84 16.42 21.36
C PRO A 49 -16.95 15.62 22.68
N ILE A 50 -16.77 14.30 22.62
CA ILE A 50 -16.87 13.40 23.78
C ILE A 50 -15.49 13.06 24.36
N ASN A 51 -14.40 13.07 23.57
CA ASN A 51 -13.03 12.82 24.03
C ASN A 51 -12.07 13.87 23.45
N ALA A 52 -11.77 14.90 24.23
CA ALA A 52 -10.87 15.99 23.84
C ALA A 52 -9.39 15.58 23.79
N ASP A 53 -9.07 14.40 24.29
CA ASP A 53 -7.75 13.80 24.45
C ASP A 53 -7.38 12.83 23.32
N GLU A 54 -8.33 12.45 22.47
CA GLU A 54 -8.10 11.40 21.47
C GLU A 54 -8.70 11.68 20.08
N ARG A 55 -7.78 11.58 19.11
CA ARG A 55 -7.93 11.23 17.68
C ARG A 55 -8.52 12.30 16.75
N HIS A 56 -7.76 12.58 15.69
CA HIS A 56 -8.25 13.41 14.59
C HIS A 56 -9.42 12.74 13.88
N VAL A 57 -10.39 13.54 13.46
CA VAL A 57 -11.53 13.10 12.65
C VAL A 57 -11.48 13.75 11.28
N MET A 58 -11.97 13.03 10.27
CA MET A 58 -12.19 13.55 8.93
C MET A 58 -13.65 14.01 8.83
N ILE A 59 -13.83 15.32 8.61
CA ILE A 59 -15.15 15.94 8.51
C ILE A 59 -15.45 16.27 7.05
N PRO A 60 -16.52 15.70 6.47
CA PRO A 60 -16.91 15.99 5.10
C PRO A 60 -17.49 17.40 4.98
N LYS A 61 -17.14 18.11 3.89
CA LYS A 61 -17.68 19.44 3.56
C LYS A 61 -19.14 19.43 3.09
N GLU A 62 -19.63 18.28 2.65
CA GLU A 62 -20.97 18.08 2.08
C GLU A 62 -21.69 16.97 2.84
N ASN A 63 -22.41 17.29 3.94
CA ASN A 63 -23.33 16.43 4.73
C ASN A 63 -23.05 14.91 4.74
N GLY A 64 -21.78 14.51 4.75
CA GLY A 64 -21.36 13.12 4.65
C GLY A 64 -21.19 12.48 6.02
N SER A 65 -20.87 11.19 6.02
CA SER A 65 -20.51 10.48 7.26
C SER A 65 -19.15 10.91 7.79
N TRP A 66 -19.04 11.01 9.11
CA TRP A 66 -17.78 11.31 9.79
C TRP A 66 -16.94 10.04 9.89
N LEU A 67 -15.62 10.18 9.78
CA LEU A 67 -14.69 9.06 9.87
C LEU A 67 -13.58 9.37 10.87
N TYR A 68 -13.23 8.40 11.71
CA TYR A 68 -12.03 8.48 12.53
C TYR A 68 -10.81 8.31 11.64
N LEU A 69 -9.84 9.24 11.73
CA LEU A 69 -8.63 9.17 10.91
C LEU A 69 -7.88 7.85 11.17
N ILE A 70 -7.83 7.41 12.43
CA ILE A 70 -7.12 6.19 12.82
C ILE A 70 -7.72 4.92 12.22
N ASP A 71 -9.05 4.83 12.14
CA ASP A 71 -9.71 3.68 11.52
C ASP A 71 -9.44 3.65 10.01
N LEU A 72 -9.46 4.83 9.36
CA LEU A 72 -9.10 4.95 7.95
C LEU A 72 -7.63 4.58 7.69
N GLU A 73 -6.71 5.15 8.47
CA GLU A 73 -5.28 4.84 8.37
C GLU A 73 -5.01 3.35 8.59
N HIS A 74 -5.65 2.76 9.59
CA HIS A 74 -5.52 1.34 9.87
C HIS A 74 -6.01 0.49 8.70
N ALA A 75 -7.19 0.77 8.17
CA ALA A 75 -7.75 0.04 7.02
C ALA A 75 -6.86 0.15 5.77
N LEU A 76 -6.29 1.33 5.51
CA LEU A 76 -5.38 1.55 4.39
C LEU A 76 -4.06 0.77 4.57
N ARG A 77 -3.44 0.83 5.75
CA ARG A 77 -2.20 0.08 6.05
C ARG A 77 -2.40 -1.43 5.97
N VAL A 78 -3.49 -1.97 6.52
CA VAL A 78 -3.83 -3.40 6.42
C VAL A 78 -4.05 -3.84 4.96
N SER A 79 -4.52 -2.92 4.11
CA SER A 79 -4.69 -3.16 2.68
C SER A 79 -3.39 -2.99 1.87
N GLY A 80 -2.26 -2.68 2.52
CA GLY A 80 -0.98 -2.41 1.87
C GLY A 80 -0.94 -1.09 1.10
N ILE A 81 -1.85 -0.15 1.41
CA ILE A 81 -1.95 1.14 0.74
C ILE A 81 -1.27 2.20 1.61
N ARG A 82 -0.33 2.95 1.02
CA ARG A 82 0.38 4.04 1.69
C ARG A 82 -0.43 5.34 1.62
N ILE A 83 -0.30 6.21 2.62
CA ILE A 83 -0.91 7.56 2.57
C ILE A 83 0.15 8.58 2.18
N LYS A 84 -0.20 9.46 1.23
CA LYS A 84 0.69 10.50 0.73
C LYS A 84 1.06 11.50 1.83
N GLY A 85 2.35 11.67 2.06
CA GLY A 85 2.88 12.54 3.11
C GLY A 85 2.96 11.90 4.49
N GLU A 86 2.68 10.60 4.61
CA GLU A 86 3.00 9.81 5.80
C GLU A 86 4.53 9.66 5.88
N GLU A 87 5.18 10.40 6.79
CA GLU A 87 6.57 10.13 7.12
C GLU A 87 6.64 8.74 7.75
N HIS A 88 7.30 7.82 7.05
CA HIS A 88 7.69 6.54 7.62
C HIS A 88 8.68 6.88 8.74
N GLY A 89 8.16 7.03 9.97
CA GLY A 89 8.96 7.13 11.17
C GLY A 89 9.74 5.83 11.32
N ASN A 90 10.86 5.73 10.60
CA ASN A 90 11.84 4.69 10.78
C ASN A 90 12.32 4.78 12.23
N LYS A 91 11.70 3.98 13.08
CA LYS A 91 12.18 3.66 14.41
C LYS A 91 13.52 2.95 14.25
N THR A 92 14.60 3.72 14.28
CA THR A 92 15.87 3.24 14.81
C THR A 92 15.94 3.73 16.26
N ARG A 93 15.32 2.97 17.15
CA ARG A 93 15.73 3.00 18.56
C ARG A 93 17.00 2.16 18.63
N GLY A 94 18.14 2.84 18.77
CA GLY A 94 19.37 2.25 19.30
C GLY A 94 19.29 2.01 20.79
#